data_AF-A0A919MZ34-F1
#
_entry.id   AF-A0A919MZ34-F1
#
_cell.length_a   1.000
_cell.length_b   1.000
_cell.length_c   1.000
_cell.angle_alpha   90.00
_cell.angle_beta   90.00
_cell.angle_gamma   90.00
#
_symmetry.space_group_name_H-M   'P 1'
#
loop_
_entity.id
_entity.type
_entity.pdbx_description
1 polymer ?
#
loop_
_entity_poly.entity_id
_entity_poly.type
_entity_poly.pdbx_seq_one_letter_code
_entity_poly.pdbx_strand_id
1 'polypeptide(L)'
;MAGSPGGSGHVNIVRMGQLLLFIVVALVVAAIVFGVTVMMSGGDSGLTPVEPDGRAVPLPADRPLGEDDITRTQFDTAFRGYRMSQVDQALQRAAYDIGYKGELISVLEAEVAALRDGRLADADALRRAREAAIAPSAAEPAPADGPMVEVGAIPPDDKPAEAEDAGAKESGAKESSAKESSAKESEPVERR
;
A
#
# COMPACT_ATOMS: atom_id res chain seq x y z
N MET A 1 -10.31 -83.46 39.32
CA MET A 1 -9.51 -83.01 38.16
C MET A 1 -9.38 -81.50 38.25
N ALA A 2 -8.17 -81.02 38.54
CA ALA A 2 -7.84 -79.61 38.71
C ALA A 2 -7.22 -79.05 37.41
N GLY A 3 -7.34 -77.74 37.17
CA GLY A 3 -6.55 -77.03 36.16
C GLY A 3 -7.18 -75.73 35.66
N SER A 4 -6.74 -74.61 36.22
CA SER A 4 -7.17 -73.22 35.99
C SER A 4 -7.23 -72.73 34.53
N PRO A 5 -8.11 -71.75 34.24
CA PRO A 5 -8.00 -70.90 33.06
C PRO A 5 -7.01 -69.75 33.34
N GLY A 6 -5.90 -69.70 32.62
CA GLY A 6 -4.86 -68.68 32.81
C GLY A 6 -4.44 -68.02 31.49
N GLY A 7 -4.70 -66.72 31.39
CA GLY A 7 -3.68 -65.78 30.88
C GLY A 7 -3.60 -65.52 29.37
N SER A 8 -4.67 -65.06 28.73
CA SER A 8 -4.60 -64.48 27.36
C SER A 8 -4.85 -62.96 27.28
N GLY A 9 -5.29 -62.32 28.37
CA GLY A 9 -5.51 -60.86 28.42
C GLY A 9 -4.21 -60.05 28.50
N HIS A 10 -3.19 -60.57 29.19
CA HIS A 10 -1.94 -59.84 29.43
C HIS A 10 -1.07 -59.74 28.18
N VAL A 11 -1.04 -60.77 27.33
CA VAL A 11 -0.23 -60.75 26.10
C VAL A 11 -0.78 -59.74 25.09
N ASN A 12 -2.11 -59.61 24.99
CA ASN A 12 -2.73 -58.63 24.10
C ASN A 12 -2.59 -57.19 24.62
N ILE A 13 -2.69 -56.95 25.94
CA ILE A 13 -2.41 -55.62 26.52
C ILE A 13 -0.95 -55.22 26.31
N VAL A 14 -0.01 -56.15 26.52
CA VAL A 14 1.42 -55.86 26.34
C VAL A 14 1.73 -55.63 24.86
N ARG A 15 1.19 -56.44 23.95
CA ARG A 15 1.35 -56.23 22.51
C ARG A 15 0.68 -54.95 22.01
N MET A 16 -0.51 -54.61 22.52
CA MET A 16 -1.20 -53.36 22.17
C MET A 16 -0.47 -52.13 22.72
N GLY A 17 0.02 -52.19 23.96
CA GLY A 17 0.86 -51.14 24.56
C GLY A 17 2.18 -50.95 23.81
N GLN A 18 2.78 -52.04 23.33
CA GLN A 18 3.99 -51.98 22.51
C GLN A 18 3.73 -51.36 21.14
N LEU A 19 2.60 -51.67 20.49
CA LEU A 19 2.18 -51.02 19.24
C LEU A 19 1.92 -49.52 19.44
N LEU A 20 1.24 -49.14 20.52
CA LEU A 20 0.99 -47.73 20.86
C LEU A 20 2.31 -46.97 21.12
N LEU A 21 3.25 -47.57 21.85
CA LEU A 21 4.57 -46.99 22.07
C LEU A 21 5.31 -46.79 20.74
N PHE A 22 5.30 -47.81 19.86
CA PHE A 22 5.89 -47.70 18.53
C PHE A 22 5.28 -46.56 17.70
N ILE A 23 3.95 -46.40 17.73
CA ILE A 23 3.27 -45.31 17.02
C ILE A 23 3.68 -43.95 17.59
N VAL A 24 3.71 -43.79 18.92
CA VAL A 24 4.12 -42.53 19.56
C VAL A 24 5.56 -42.19 19.19
N VAL A 25 6.48 -43.15 19.26
CA VAL A 25 7.88 -42.94 18.87
C VAL A 25 7.97 -42.57 17.39
N ALA A 26 7.23 -43.26 16.51
CA ALA A 26 7.20 -42.94 15.08
C ALA A 26 6.68 -41.53 14.82
N LEU A 27 5.63 -41.09 15.52
CA LEU A 27 5.10 -39.72 15.42
C LEU A 27 6.10 -38.67 15.93
N VAL A 28 6.79 -38.93 17.04
CA VAL A 28 7.83 -38.03 17.55
C VAL A 28 8.97 -37.92 16.54
N VAL A 29 9.44 -39.04 16.00
CA VAL A 29 10.48 -39.04 14.96
C VAL A 29 10.00 -38.29 13.71
N ALA A 30 8.76 -38.53 13.26
CA ALA A 30 8.18 -37.83 12.13
C ALA A 30 8.07 -36.32 12.39
N ALA A 31 7.68 -35.90 13.59
CA ALA A 31 7.59 -34.49 13.98
C ALA A 31 8.98 -33.83 14.05
N ILE A 32 10.00 -34.53 14.55
CA ILE A 32 11.38 -34.04 14.56
C ILE A 32 11.90 -33.91 13.13
N VAL A 33 11.72 -34.93 12.30
CA VAL A 33 12.13 -34.91 10.88
C VAL A 33 11.39 -33.81 10.13
N PHE A 34 10.08 -33.67 10.35
CA PHE A 34 9.27 -32.59 9.78
C PHE A 34 9.74 -31.22 10.26
N GLY A 35 10.01 -31.05 11.55
CA GLY A 35 10.54 -29.80 12.11
C GLY A 35 11.90 -29.44 11.54
N VAL A 36 12.81 -30.41 11.42
CA VAL A 36 14.15 -30.22 10.83
C VAL A 36 14.02 -29.93 9.34
N THR A 37 13.20 -30.67 8.59
CA THR A 37 12.98 -30.43 7.16
C THR A 37 12.32 -29.09 6.91
N VAL A 38 11.34 -28.66 7.71
CA VAL A 38 10.74 -27.31 7.62
C VAL A 38 11.74 -26.24 8.04
N MET A 39 12.59 -26.47 9.04
CA MET A 39 13.62 -25.50 9.43
C MET A 39 14.71 -25.37 8.35
N MET A 40 15.02 -26.46 7.66
CA MET A 40 16.02 -26.50 6.59
C MET A 40 15.45 -26.07 5.24
N SER A 41 14.16 -26.29 5.01
CA SER A 41 13.38 -25.88 3.83
C SER A 41 12.72 -24.51 4.01
N GLY A 42 12.76 -23.95 5.22
CA GLY A 42 12.19 -22.64 5.58
C GLY A 42 13.01 -21.46 5.09
N GLY A 43 14.08 -21.72 4.34
CA GLY A 43 14.64 -20.75 3.41
C GLY A 43 13.84 -20.80 2.12
N ASP A 44 13.06 -19.74 1.88
CA ASP A 44 12.39 -19.35 0.64
C ASP A 44 12.68 -20.25 -0.56
N SER A 45 11.92 -21.33 -0.71
CA SER A 45 11.83 -22.05 -1.99
C SER A 45 10.98 -21.21 -2.94
N GLY A 46 11.56 -20.13 -3.49
CA GLY A 46 10.86 -19.29 -4.46
C GLY A 46 11.48 -17.93 -4.76
N LEU A 47 12.46 -17.46 -3.99
CA LEU A 47 13.17 -16.24 -4.32
C LEU A 47 14.60 -16.62 -4.67
N THR A 48 14.99 -16.41 -5.93
CA THR A 48 16.39 -16.22 -6.32
C THR A 48 17.08 -15.41 -5.22
N PRO A 49 18.31 -15.72 -4.81
CA PRO A 49 19.05 -14.84 -3.90
C PRO A 49 19.06 -13.45 -4.52
N VAL A 50 18.14 -12.59 -4.06
CA VAL A 50 18.17 -11.18 -4.35
C VAL A 50 19.39 -10.74 -3.57
N GLU A 51 20.40 -10.29 -4.30
CA GLU A 51 21.53 -9.57 -3.73
C GLU A 51 20.95 -8.65 -2.65
N PRO A 52 21.36 -8.78 -1.37
CA PRO A 52 20.71 -8.11 -0.26
C PRO A 52 20.45 -6.67 -0.67
N ASP A 53 19.17 -6.26 -0.64
CA ASP A 53 18.71 -4.96 -1.14
C ASP A 53 19.77 -3.94 -0.77
N GLY A 54 20.36 -3.35 -1.82
CA GLY A 54 21.56 -2.52 -1.69
C GLY A 54 21.35 -1.49 -0.58
N ARG A 55 22.44 -1.10 0.09
CA ARG A 55 22.39 -0.06 1.13
C ARG A 55 21.53 1.11 0.66
N ALA A 56 20.66 1.61 1.54
CA ALA A 56 19.80 2.75 1.24
C ALA A 56 20.56 3.83 0.46
N VAL A 57 19.99 4.19 -0.69
CA VAL A 57 20.50 5.24 -1.55
C VAL A 57 19.70 6.49 -1.23
N PRO A 58 20.27 7.46 -0.49
CA PRO A 58 19.54 8.66 -0.11
C PRO A 58 19.34 9.58 -1.32
N LEU A 59 18.32 10.42 -1.23
CA LEU A 59 18.09 11.51 -2.16
C LEU A 59 19.26 12.53 -2.12
N PRO A 60 19.66 13.10 -3.27
CA PRO A 60 20.60 14.23 -3.30
C PRO A 60 20.09 15.41 -2.46
N ALA A 61 20.96 15.97 -1.61
CA ALA A 61 20.63 17.11 -0.73
C ALA A 61 21.32 18.42 -1.16
N ASP A 62 22.22 18.34 -2.13
CA ASP A 62 23.05 19.43 -2.65
C ASP A 62 22.43 20.16 -3.85
N ARG A 63 21.37 19.60 -4.44
CA ARG A 63 20.69 20.14 -5.62
C ARG A 63 19.18 19.92 -5.58
N PRO A 64 18.40 20.64 -6.40
CA PRO A 64 17.01 20.30 -6.66
C PRO A 64 16.87 18.87 -7.20
N LEU A 65 15.80 18.18 -6.78
CA LEU A 65 15.53 16.80 -7.19
C LEU A 65 14.99 16.73 -8.62
N GLY A 66 15.49 15.77 -9.39
CA GLY A 66 14.89 15.34 -10.64
C GLY A 66 13.96 14.12 -10.47
N GLU A 67 13.21 13.80 -11.52
CA GLU A 67 12.39 12.58 -11.59
C GLU A 67 13.24 11.32 -11.41
N ASP A 68 14.39 11.25 -12.08
CA ASP A 68 15.36 10.16 -11.99
C ASP A 68 15.92 9.95 -10.58
N ASP A 69 16.06 11.02 -9.79
CA ASP A 69 16.62 10.92 -8.45
C ASP A 69 15.65 10.17 -7.51
N ILE A 70 14.35 10.35 -7.70
CA ILE A 70 13.32 9.65 -6.91
C ILE A 70 13.22 8.19 -7.30
N THR A 71 13.25 7.89 -8.61
CA THR A 71 13.15 6.51 -9.10
C THR A 71 14.35 5.64 -8.72
N ARG A 72 15.51 6.25 -8.46
CA ARG A 72 16.73 5.54 -8.03
C ARG A 72 16.91 5.45 -6.52
N THR A 73 16.07 6.11 -5.74
CA THR A 73 16.16 6.10 -4.27
C THR A 73 15.81 4.71 -3.74
N GLN A 74 16.59 4.23 -2.77
CA GLN A 74 16.37 2.93 -2.11
C GLN A 74 16.25 3.14 -0.61
N PHE A 75 15.25 2.53 0.00
CA PHE A 75 14.95 2.65 1.43
C PHE A 75 15.27 1.36 2.17
N ASP A 76 15.73 1.48 3.41
CA ASP A 76 15.91 0.32 4.29
C ASP A 76 14.53 -0.19 4.78
N THR A 77 14.42 -1.51 4.94
CA THR A 77 13.21 -2.14 5.50
C THR A 77 13.26 -2.20 7.02
N ALA A 78 12.15 -1.85 7.69
CA ALA A 78 12.00 -1.94 9.14
C ALA A 78 10.84 -2.85 9.55
N PHE A 79 10.93 -3.48 10.74
CA PHE A 79 9.92 -4.42 11.26
C PHE A 79 8.52 -3.80 11.42
N ARG A 80 8.45 -2.48 11.58
CA ARG A 80 7.25 -1.67 11.36
C ARG A 80 7.58 -0.64 10.30
N GLY A 81 6.75 -0.55 9.27
CA GLY A 81 6.95 0.36 8.16
C GLY A 81 5.64 0.65 7.43
N TYR A 82 5.69 1.62 6.52
CA TYR A 82 4.61 1.86 5.59
C TYR A 82 4.50 0.69 4.61
N ARG A 83 3.32 0.54 3.98
CA ARG A 83 3.16 -0.44 2.91
C ARG A 83 3.97 0.00 1.70
N MET A 84 4.90 -0.84 1.25
CA MET A 84 5.79 -0.52 0.13
C MET A 84 4.99 -0.10 -1.12
N SER A 85 3.92 -0.82 -1.46
CA SER A 85 3.06 -0.46 -2.60
C SER A 85 2.43 0.94 -2.52
N GLN A 86 2.07 1.41 -1.32
CA GLN A 86 1.51 2.75 -1.13
C GLN A 86 2.60 3.82 -1.23
N VAL A 87 3.79 3.52 -0.69
CA VAL A 87 4.95 4.40 -0.80
C VAL A 87 5.39 4.50 -2.26
N ASP A 88 5.52 3.38 -2.96
CA ASP A 88 5.90 3.34 -4.38
C ASP A 88 4.91 4.11 -5.25
N GLN A 89 3.61 3.95 -5.02
CA GLN A 89 2.59 4.71 -5.74
C GLN A 89 2.71 6.22 -5.48
N ALA A 90 2.93 6.61 -4.23
CA ALA A 90 3.11 8.02 -3.86
C ALA A 90 4.39 8.60 -4.47
N LEU A 91 5.49 7.85 -4.44
CA LEU A 91 6.77 8.24 -5.02
C LEU A 91 6.72 8.32 -6.53
N GLN A 92 6.04 7.38 -7.21
CA GLN A 92 5.83 7.43 -8.65
C GLN A 92 5.05 8.67 -9.06
N ARG A 93 3.99 8.99 -8.30
CA ARG A 93 3.20 10.21 -8.53
C ARG A 93 4.04 11.48 -8.31
N ALA A 94 4.86 11.48 -7.25
CA ALA A 94 5.74 12.61 -6.93
C ALA A 94 6.86 12.79 -7.98
N ALA A 95 7.45 11.69 -8.46
CA ALA A 95 8.47 11.69 -9.51
C ALA A 95 7.93 12.31 -10.79
N TYR A 96 6.74 11.88 -11.22
CA TYR A 96 6.05 12.46 -12.37
C TYR A 96 5.75 13.96 -12.18
N ASP A 97 5.22 14.35 -11.02
CA ASP A 97 4.89 15.76 -10.77
C ASP A 97 6.14 16.65 -10.72
N ILE A 98 7.28 16.12 -10.28
CA ILE A 98 8.57 16.82 -10.30
C ILE A 98 9.10 16.93 -11.73
N GLY A 99 9.09 15.85 -12.51
CA GLY A 99 9.47 15.89 -13.93
C GLY A 99 8.62 16.89 -14.72
N TYR A 100 7.30 16.82 -14.56
CA TYR A 100 6.34 17.75 -15.16
C TYR A 100 6.62 19.21 -14.79
N LYS A 101 6.86 19.50 -13.51
CA LYS A 101 7.21 20.86 -13.07
C LYS A 101 8.59 21.30 -13.58
N GLY A 102 9.55 20.39 -13.68
CA GLY A 102 10.88 20.66 -14.24
C GLY A 102 10.78 21.14 -15.68
N GLU A 103 10.01 20.45 -16.52
CA GLU A 103 9.74 20.87 -17.89
C GLU A 103 8.95 22.19 -17.96
N LEU A 104 8.00 22.38 -17.05
CA LEU A 104 7.26 23.64 -16.99
C LEU A 104 8.17 24.85 -16.71
N ILE A 105 9.13 24.66 -15.81
CA ILE A 105 10.14 25.66 -15.46
C ILE A 105 11.09 25.88 -16.63
N SER A 106 11.55 24.83 -17.31
CA SER A 106 12.45 24.96 -18.48
C SER A 106 11.82 25.82 -19.59
N VAL A 107 10.53 25.59 -19.87
CA VAL A 107 9.75 26.39 -20.83
C VAL A 107 9.58 27.84 -20.35
N LEU A 108 9.33 28.04 -19.06
CA LEU A 108 9.20 29.39 -18.49
C LEU A 108 10.52 30.16 -18.55
N GLU A 109 11.64 29.51 -18.26
CA GLU A 109 12.98 30.11 -18.38
C GLU A 109 13.29 30.49 -19.83
N ALA A 110 12.94 29.64 -20.79
CA ALA A 110 13.07 29.93 -22.22
C ALA A 110 12.19 31.11 -22.65
N GLU A 111 10.95 31.23 -22.13
CA GLU A 111 10.09 32.38 -22.38
C GLU A 111 10.72 33.67 -21.84
N VAL A 112 11.21 33.64 -20.60
CA VAL A 112 11.87 34.80 -19.97
C VAL A 112 13.12 35.21 -20.74
N ALA A 113 13.90 34.24 -21.24
CA ALA A 113 15.05 34.52 -22.10
C ALA A 113 14.61 35.20 -23.42
N ALA A 114 13.58 34.67 -24.09
CA ALA A 114 13.05 35.26 -25.32
C ALA A 114 12.52 36.69 -25.12
N LEU A 115 11.86 36.97 -24.00
CA LEU A 115 11.41 38.34 -23.67
C LEU A 115 12.58 39.30 -23.46
N ARG A 116 13.65 38.84 -22.79
CA ARG A 116 14.87 39.63 -22.58
C ARG A 116 15.58 39.94 -23.90
N ASP A 117 15.51 39.02 -24.86
CA ASP A 117 16.07 39.20 -26.21
C ASP A 117 15.16 40.03 -27.14
N GLY A 118 13.96 40.42 -26.70
CA GLY A 118 12.97 41.12 -27.53
C GLY A 118 12.25 40.22 -28.56
N ARG A 119 12.39 38.90 -28.47
CA ARG A 119 11.73 37.91 -29.35
C ARG A 119 10.31 37.61 -28.87
N LEU A 120 9.43 38.60 -29.03
CA LEU A 120 8.06 38.54 -28.50
C LEU A 120 7.25 37.36 -29.08
N ALA A 121 7.40 37.08 -30.37
CA ALA A 121 6.68 35.98 -31.02
C ALA A 121 7.01 34.60 -30.42
N ASP A 122 8.29 34.36 -30.13
CA ASP A 122 8.77 33.11 -29.52
C ASP A 122 8.29 32.98 -28.07
N ALA A 123 8.36 34.09 -27.32
CA ALA A 123 7.86 34.14 -25.94
C ALA A 123 6.36 33.81 -25.86
N ASP A 124 5.54 34.38 -26.75
CA ASP A 124 4.11 34.08 -26.79
C ASP A 124 3.82 32.63 -27.23
N ALA A 125 4.66 32.05 -28.10
CA ALA A 125 4.55 30.64 -28.45
C ALA A 125 4.82 29.73 -27.25
N LEU A 126 5.89 29.99 -26.50
CA LEU A 126 6.24 29.24 -25.29
C LEU A 126 5.17 29.39 -24.19
N ARG A 127 4.62 30.60 -24.02
CA ARG A 127 3.51 30.85 -23.09
C ARG A 127 2.30 30.00 -23.40
N ARG A 128 1.85 29.99 -24.67
CA ARG A 128 0.71 29.17 -25.10
C ARG A 128 0.96 27.68 -24.91
N ALA A 129 2.17 27.20 -25.23
CA ALA A 129 2.54 25.81 -25.02
C ALA A 129 2.48 25.42 -23.53
N ARG A 130 2.98 26.29 -22.64
CA ARG A 130 2.91 26.09 -21.19
C ARG A 130 1.45 26.07 -20.69
N GLU A 131 0.65 27.05 -21.09
CA GLU A 131 -0.76 27.12 -20.70
C GLU A 131 -1.55 25.90 -21.16
N ALA A 132 -1.28 25.41 -22.37
CA ALA A 132 -1.87 24.18 -22.89
C ALA A 132 -1.44 22.92 -22.08
N ALA A 133 -0.20 22.89 -21.58
CA ALA A 133 0.28 21.78 -20.73
C ALA A 133 -0.34 21.79 -19.32
N ILE A 134 -0.61 22.97 -18.75
CA ILE A 134 -1.23 23.12 -17.41
C ILE A 134 -2.73 22.91 -17.45
N ALA A 135 -3.38 23.26 -18.56
CA ALA A 135 -4.80 23.04 -18.71
C ALA A 135 -5.10 21.57 -18.43
N PRO A 136 -5.95 21.26 -17.43
CA PRO A 136 -6.32 19.88 -17.17
C PRO A 136 -6.86 19.32 -18.47
N SER A 137 -6.24 18.24 -18.96
CA SER A 137 -6.81 17.46 -20.04
C SER A 137 -8.20 17.05 -19.56
N ALA A 138 -9.22 17.80 -19.98
CA ALA A 138 -10.59 17.38 -19.83
C ALA A 138 -10.60 15.97 -20.39
N ALA A 139 -10.88 15.00 -19.52
CA ALA A 139 -10.76 13.58 -19.78
C ALA A 139 -11.11 13.31 -21.24
N GLU A 140 -10.17 12.77 -22.02
CA GLU A 140 -10.57 12.10 -23.25
C GLU A 140 -11.71 11.16 -22.84
N PRO A 141 -12.91 11.28 -23.46
CA PRO A 141 -13.99 10.38 -23.14
C PRO A 141 -13.47 8.97 -23.43
N ALA A 142 -13.23 8.21 -22.37
CA ALA A 142 -12.96 6.79 -22.49
C ALA A 142 -14.05 6.22 -23.40
N PRO A 143 -13.72 5.52 -24.50
CA PRO A 143 -14.73 4.90 -25.34
C PRO A 143 -15.49 3.91 -24.47
N ALA A 144 -16.73 4.24 -24.16
CA ALA A 144 -17.68 3.36 -23.50
C ALA A 144 -18.16 2.31 -24.51
N ASP A 145 -17.27 1.43 -24.95
CA ASP A 145 -17.61 0.27 -25.77
C ASP A 145 -17.00 -0.98 -25.12
N GLY A 146 -17.67 -1.43 -24.06
CA GLY A 146 -17.55 -2.78 -23.52
C GLY A 146 -18.97 -3.34 -23.32
N PRO A 147 -19.31 -4.52 -23.87
CA PRO A 147 -20.69 -4.97 -23.96
C PRO A 147 -21.30 -5.21 -22.57
N MET A 148 -22.46 -4.62 -22.34
CA MET A 148 -23.34 -4.91 -21.21
C MET A 148 -23.67 -6.40 -21.23
N VAL A 149 -23.22 -7.12 -20.20
CA VAL A 149 -23.69 -8.49 -19.95
C VAL A 149 -25.15 -8.39 -19.55
N GLU A 150 -26.02 -8.84 -20.44
CA GLU A 150 -27.45 -9.03 -20.21
C GLU A 150 -27.63 -10.07 -19.10
N VAL A 151 -27.78 -9.60 -17.86
CA VAL A 151 -28.23 -10.45 -16.75
C VAL A 151 -29.71 -10.71 -16.98
N GLY A 152 -29.99 -11.88 -17.57
CA GLY A 152 -31.32 -12.38 -17.83
C GLY A 152 -32.21 -12.32 -16.58
N ALA A 153 -33.40 -11.76 -16.78
CA ALA A 153 -34.44 -11.60 -15.78
C ALA A 153 -34.85 -12.94 -15.16
N ILE A 154 -34.82 -13.01 -13.82
CA ILE A 154 -35.51 -14.04 -13.04
C ILE A 154 -36.93 -13.49 -12.77
N PRO A 155 -37.99 -14.21 -13.16
CA PRO A 155 -39.37 -13.72 -13.02
C PRO A 155 -39.81 -13.64 -11.54
N PRO A 156 -40.80 -12.78 -11.23
CA PRO A 156 -41.25 -12.53 -9.87
C PRO A 156 -42.24 -13.60 -9.42
N ASP A 157 -41.98 -14.23 -8.28
CA ASP A 157 -43.01 -14.95 -7.53
C ASP A 157 -43.40 -14.16 -6.27
N ASP A 158 -44.69 -14.25 -6.00
CA ASP A 158 -45.52 -13.26 -5.35
C ASP A 158 -45.68 -13.54 -3.84
N LYS A 159 -45.78 -12.44 -3.08
CA LYS A 159 -46.51 -12.23 -1.81
C LYS A 159 -45.81 -12.11 -0.45
N PRO A 160 -46.39 -11.26 0.44
CA PRO A 160 -45.69 -10.46 1.44
C PRO A 160 -45.97 -10.89 2.89
N ALA A 161 -45.10 -10.49 3.82
CA ALA A 161 -45.43 -10.46 5.24
C ALA A 161 -44.85 -9.20 5.87
N GLU A 162 -45.76 -8.37 6.35
CA GLU A 162 -45.59 -7.22 7.23
C GLU A 162 -44.91 -7.62 8.54
N ALA A 163 -44.10 -6.74 9.11
CA ALA A 163 -44.29 -6.25 10.48
C ALA A 163 -43.28 -5.14 10.78
N GLU A 164 -43.83 -4.00 11.12
CA GLU A 164 -43.18 -2.85 11.73
C GLU A 164 -42.48 -3.22 13.05
N ASP A 165 -41.39 -2.55 13.40
CA ASP A 165 -41.37 -1.85 14.68
C ASP A 165 -40.46 -0.62 14.64
N ALA A 166 -40.98 0.42 15.27
CA ALA A 166 -40.41 1.70 15.62
C ALA A 166 -39.12 1.54 16.46
N GLY A 167 -38.27 2.54 16.65
CA GLY A 167 -38.38 3.94 16.34
C GLY A 167 -37.33 4.73 17.12
N ALA A 168 -37.39 6.03 16.87
CA ALA A 168 -36.80 7.17 17.58
C ALA A 168 -35.26 7.32 17.52
N LYS A 169 -34.72 8.37 16.86
CA LYS A 169 -34.75 9.81 17.20
C LYS A 169 -34.09 10.09 18.55
N GLU A 170 -33.21 11.07 18.74
CA GLU A 170 -32.69 12.17 17.92
C GLU A 170 -31.57 12.83 18.75
N SER A 171 -30.76 13.63 18.06
CA SER A 171 -30.27 14.93 18.56
C SER A 171 -29.09 14.95 19.54
N GLY A 172 -28.04 15.65 19.08
CA GLY A 172 -27.73 16.90 19.76
C GLY A 172 -26.26 17.14 20.04
N ALA A 173 -25.61 17.96 19.20
CA ALA A 173 -24.70 19.00 19.67
C ALA A 173 -24.42 19.99 18.52
N LYS A 174 -25.16 21.11 18.55
CA LYS A 174 -24.71 22.39 18.01
C LYS A 174 -23.68 22.95 18.98
N GLU A 175 -22.61 23.53 18.46
CA GLU A 175 -22.05 24.72 19.10
C GLU A 175 -21.58 25.71 18.03
N SER A 176 -22.09 26.93 18.14
CA SER A 176 -21.74 28.06 17.28
C SER A 176 -20.96 29.09 18.09
N SER A 177 -19.97 29.70 17.44
CA SER A 177 -19.61 31.12 17.53
C SER A 177 -19.09 31.67 18.87
N ALA A 178 -17.88 32.25 18.87
CA ALA A 178 -17.69 33.70 18.73
C ALA A 178 -16.29 34.20 19.14
N LYS A 179 -15.80 35.21 18.39
CA LYS A 179 -14.97 36.39 18.78
C LYS A 179 -13.56 36.14 19.34
N GLU A 180 -12.47 36.49 18.64
CA GLU A 180 -11.91 37.83 18.30
C GLU A 180 -11.16 38.54 19.44
N SER A 181 -10.03 39.13 19.05
CA SER A 181 -9.12 40.06 19.74
C SER A 181 -8.01 39.43 20.59
N SER A 182 -6.81 39.98 20.73
CA SER A 182 -5.97 40.91 19.96
C SER A 182 -4.65 40.99 20.76
N ALA A 183 -3.53 41.24 20.07
CA ALA A 183 -2.33 41.92 20.55
C ALA A 183 -1.49 41.33 21.71
N LYS A 184 -0.25 40.96 21.38
CA LYS A 184 0.91 41.72 21.91
C LYS A 184 2.13 41.59 21.00
N GLU A 185 2.27 42.59 20.14
CA GLU A 185 3.53 43.03 19.56
C GLU A 185 4.05 44.18 20.44
N SER A 186 5.25 44.02 20.98
CA SER A 186 6.07 44.99 21.71
C SER A 186 7.35 44.23 22.09
N GLU A 187 8.57 44.57 21.66
CA GLU A 187 9.22 45.88 21.79
C GLU A 187 10.43 46.09 20.82
N PRO A 188 11.00 47.31 20.76
CA PRO A 188 11.79 47.84 19.64
C PRO A 188 13.23 48.28 19.99
N VAL A 189 13.91 48.90 19.01
CA VAL A 189 15.06 49.85 19.08
C VAL A 189 16.47 49.29 19.39
N GLU A 190 17.38 49.41 18.41
CA GLU A 190 18.58 50.24 18.62
C GLU A 190 19.16 50.80 17.30
N ARG A 191 19.41 52.12 17.31
CA ARG A 191 20.08 52.91 16.28
C ARG A 191 21.59 52.65 16.31
N ARG A 192 22.24 52.64 15.15
CA ARG A 192 23.56 53.27 14.95
C ARG A 192 23.77 53.66 13.51
#